data_AF-A0A3B9PTE4-F1
#
_entry.id   AF-A0A3B9PTE4-F1
#
_cell.length_a   1.000
_cell.length_b   1.000
_cell.length_c   1.000
_cell.angle_alpha   90.00
_cell.angle_beta   90.00
_cell.angle_gamma   90.00
#
_symmetry.space_group_name_H-M   'P 1'
#
loop_
_entity.id
_entity.type
_entity.pdbx_description
1 polymer ?
#
loop_
_entity_poly.entity_id
_entity_poly.type
_entity_poly.pdbx_seq_one_letter_code
_entity_poly.pdbx_strand_id
1 'polypeptide(L)'
;DITYGVVREQHDALVCIDDSIVRGTTLKKSILKILGRSKPRKLVIASTAPQIRYPDCYGIDMSELGKFIAFQAAVSLIQEHGYRGLLKEVAEQCREALKSETSSKPENFVKRVYENFTVDQISERVAELVAPEALKEVTKVEVIYQSVENLHEALPDHPGDWYFTGNYPTPGGYRVAHKAFLNFYENKDGRSY
;
A
#
# COMPACT_ATOMS: atom_id res chain seq x y z
N ASP A 1 2.22 -30.58 -6.95
CA ASP A 1 2.78 -29.66 -5.94
C ASP A 1 4.28 -29.92 -5.92
N ILE A 2 5.08 -28.97 -6.40
CA ILE A 2 6.52 -29.19 -6.73
C ILE A 2 7.47 -28.97 -5.54
N THR A 3 6.94 -28.65 -4.36
CA THR A 3 7.75 -28.26 -3.18
C THR A 3 7.90 -29.37 -2.13
N TYR A 4 7.21 -30.51 -2.28
CA TYR A 4 7.23 -31.57 -1.28
C TYR A 4 8.64 -32.17 -1.17
N GLY A 5 9.28 -32.00 -0.01
CA GLY A 5 10.65 -32.45 0.24
C GLY A 5 11.77 -31.49 -0.20
N VAL A 6 11.45 -30.37 -0.86
CA VAL A 6 12.44 -29.35 -1.25
C VAL A 6 12.68 -28.35 -0.12
N VAL A 7 11.63 -28.04 0.66
CA VAL A 7 11.69 -27.10 1.79
C VAL A 7 11.70 -27.90 3.08
N ARG A 8 12.71 -27.69 3.93
CA ARG A 8 12.74 -28.28 5.27
C ARG A 8 11.83 -27.47 6.18
N GLU A 9 10.76 -28.11 6.67
CA GLU A 9 9.79 -27.52 7.58
C GLU A 9 10.50 -26.83 8.75
N GLN A 10 10.07 -25.61 9.09
CA GLN A 10 10.55 -24.83 10.24
C GLN A 10 12.05 -24.49 10.25
N HIS A 11 12.79 -24.82 9.20
CA HIS A 11 14.22 -24.51 9.08
C HIS A 11 14.47 -23.50 7.96
N ASP A 12 13.96 -23.79 6.77
CA ASP A 12 14.25 -23.00 5.58
C ASP A 12 13.37 -21.75 5.48
N ALA A 13 13.89 -20.74 4.79
CA ALA A 13 13.15 -19.52 4.46
C ALA A 13 12.82 -19.53 2.97
N LEU A 14 11.59 -19.16 2.63
CA LEU A 14 11.16 -18.95 1.25
C LEU A 14 11.14 -17.45 0.96
N VAL A 15 11.75 -17.06 -0.16
CA VAL A 15 11.68 -15.70 -0.69
C VAL A 15 10.95 -15.77 -2.02
N CYS A 16 9.89 -14.99 -2.15
CA CYS A 16 9.12 -14.89 -3.38
C CYS A 16 9.15 -13.45 -3.86
N ILE A 17 9.50 -13.27 -5.12
CA ILE A 17 9.57 -11.96 -5.76
C ILE A 17 8.28 -11.78 -6.55
N ASP A 18 7.61 -10.66 -6.33
CA ASP A 18 6.40 -10.26 -7.05
C ASP A 18 6.62 -8.87 -7.65
N ASP A 19 5.89 -8.55 -8.72
CA ASP A 19 6.08 -7.27 -9.42
C ASP A 19 5.68 -6.09 -8.51
N SER A 20 4.52 -6.20 -7.88
CA SER A 20 3.88 -5.15 -7.10
C SER A 20 2.82 -5.72 -6.16
N ILE A 21 2.47 -4.98 -5.11
CA ILE A 21 1.39 -5.35 -4.19
C ILE A 21 0.40 -4.19 -4.09
N VAL A 22 -0.71 -4.28 -4.83
CA VAL A 22 -1.78 -3.26 -4.82
C VAL A 22 -2.80 -3.55 -3.71
N ARG A 23 -3.64 -4.58 -3.89
CA ARG A 23 -4.75 -4.91 -2.99
C ARG A 23 -4.42 -6.00 -1.95
N GLY A 24 -3.29 -6.69 -2.12
CA GLY A 24 -2.87 -7.81 -1.27
C GLY A 24 -3.74 -9.08 -1.36
N THR A 25 -4.85 -9.07 -2.11
CA THR A 25 -5.79 -10.20 -2.18
C THR A 25 -5.19 -11.45 -2.82
N THR A 26 -4.43 -11.28 -3.90
CA THR A 26 -3.73 -12.40 -4.59
C THR A 26 -2.71 -13.03 -3.66
N LEU A 27 -1.95 -12.19 -2.96
CA LEU A 27 -0.96 -12.62 -1.98
C LEU A 27 -1.59 -13.45 -0.87
N LYS A 28 -2.67 -12.92 -0.25
CA LYS A 28 -3.41 -13.56 0.84
C LYS A 28 -4.11 -14.85 0.43
N LYS A 29 -4.85 -14.84 -0.68
CA LYS A 29 -5.74 -15.95 -1.07
C LYS A 29 -5.03 -17.08 -1.80
N SER A 30 -3.97 -16.76 -2.55
CA SER A 30 -3.30 -17.70 -3.43
C SER A 30 -1.87 -17.98 -2.98
N ILE A 31 -0.99 -16.98 -3.07
CA ILE A 31 0.46 -17.19 -2.96
C ILE A 31 0.86 -17.69 -1.57
N LEU A 32 0.55 -16.91 -0.51
CA LEU A 32 0.90 -17.27 0.87
C LEU A 32 0.24 -18.58 1.28
N LYS A 33 -1.04 -18.77 0.90
CA LYS A 33 -1.79 -19.99 1.23
C LYS A 33 -1.17 -21.25 0.62
N ILE A 34 -0.67 -21.17 -0.61
CA ILE A 34 -0.04 -22.31 -1.30
C ILE A 34 1.35 -22.57 -0.71
N LEU A 35 2.20 -21.54 -0.64
CA LEU A 35 3.58 -21.67 -0.17
C LEU A 35 3.67 -22.06 1.30
N GLY A 36 2.76 -21.53 2.12
CA GLY A 36 2.68 -21.85 3.55
C GLY A 36 2.38 -23.31 3.86
N ARG A 37 1.87 -24.11 2.89
CA ARG A 37 1.71 -25.57 3.08
C ARG A 37 3.02 -26.29 3.36
N SER A 38 4.13 -25.73 2.86
CA SER A 38 5.48 -26.26 3.12
C SER A 38 6.04 -25.87 4.50
N LYS A 39 5.29 -25.08 5.29
CA LYS A 39 5.63 -24.62 6.65
C LYS A 39 7.08 -24.15 6.78
N PRO A 40 7.54 -23.21 5.94
CA PRO A 40 8.88 -22.67 6.10
C PRO A 40 8.97 -21.93 7.44
N ARG A 41 10.19 -21.79 7.97
CA ARG A 41 10.45 -20.94 9.14
C ARG A 41 9.98 -19.50 8.91
N LYS A 42 10.17 -19.03 7.68
CA LYS A 42 9.91 -17.66 7.26
C LYS A 42 9.50 -17.62 5.79
N LEU A 43 8.55 -16.76 5.47
CA LEU A 43 8.13 -16.47 4.11
C LEU A 43 8.27 -14.97 3.87
N VAL A 44 9.16 -14.60 2.95
CA VAL A 44 9.42 -13.21 2.54
C VAL A 44 8.82 -12.97 1.18
N ILE A 45 8.01 -11.93 1.07
CA ILE A 45 7.52 -11.40 -0.19
C ILE A 45 8.31 -10.15 -0.52
N ALA A 46 9.05 -10.16 -1.62
CA ALA A 46 9.81 -9.01 -2.10
C ALA A 46 9.08 -8.40 -3.30
N SER A 47 8.47 -7.23 -3.12
CA SER A 47 7.88 -6.43 -4.20
C SER A 47 8.96 -5.66 -4.93
N THR A 48 9.04 -5.81 -6.25
CA THR A 48 9.96 -5.01 -7.09
C THR A 48 9.51 -3.56 -7.25
N ALA A 49 8.27 -3.24 -6.89
CA ALA A 49 7.78 -1.86 -6.79
C ALA A 49 7.79 -1.35 -5.34
N PRO A 50 7.91 -0.02 -5.13
CA PRO A 50 7.57 0.61 -3.87
C PRO A 50 6.10 0.41 -3.47
N GLN A 51 5.77 0.79 -2.24
CA GLN A 51 4.40 0.72 -1.74
C GLN A 51 3.48 1.60 -2.58
N ILE A 52 2.45 1.01 -3.19
CA ILE A 52 1.44 1.75 -3.93
C ILE A 52 0.48 2.39 -2.92
N ARG A 53 0.58 3.71 -2.78
CA ARG A 53 -0.07 4.51 -1.73
C ARG A 53 -1.16 5.43 -2.27
N TYR A 54 -1.09 5.86 -3.52
CA TYR A 54 -2.00 6.86 -4.09
C TYR A 54 -2.60 6.41 -5.42
N PRO A 55 -3.83 6.83 -5.75
CA PRO A 55 -4.50 6.39 -6.98
C PRO A 55 -3.76 6.88 -8.22
N ASP A 56 -3.82 6.10 -9.29
CA ASP A 56 -3.41 6.59 -10.60
C ASP A 56 -4.53 7.42 -11.24
N CYS A 57 -4.13 8.46 -11.97
CA CYS A 57 -5.05 9.36 -12.68
C CYS A 57 -4.72 9.53 -14.17
N TYR A 58 -3.81 8.70 -14.70
CA TYR A 58 -3.29 8.81 -16.06
C TYR A 58 -3.52 7.55 -16.92
N GLY A 59 -4.39 6.63 -16.48
CA GLY A 59 -4.92 5.56 -17.33
C GLY A 59 -5.02 4.18 -16.68
N ILE A 60 -4.55 4.00 -15.43
CA ILE A 60 -4.58 2.73 -14.71
C ILE A 60 -5.77 2.69 -13.76
N ASP A 61 -6.53 1.58 -13.76
CA ASP A 61 -7.71 1.38 -12.91
C ASP A 61 -7.34 1.16 -11.42
N MET A 62 -7.03 2.27 -10.76
CA MET A 62 -6.55 2.34 -9.37
C MET A 62 -7.26 3.47 -8.60
N SER A 63 -8.58 3.64 -8.76
CA SER A 63 -9.28 4.78 -8.13
C SER A 63 -9.71 4.58 -6.68
N GLU A 64 -9.85 3.34 -6.23
CA GLU A 64 -10.42 3.03 -4.91
C GLU A 64 -9.32 2.90 -3.85
N LEU A 65 -8.96 4.02 -3.24
CA LEU A 65 -7.88 4.11 -2.23
C LEU A 65 -8.09 3.12 -1.07
N GLY A 66 -9.34 2.92 -0.64
CA GLY A 66 -9.69 1.96 0.41
C GLY A 66 -9.35 0.50 0.08
N LYS A 67 -9.07 0.16 -1.18
CA LYS A 67 -8.66 -1.19 -1.60
C LYS A 67 -7.14 -1.40 -1.56
N PHE A 68 -6.35 -0.34 -1.32
CA PHE A 68 -4.89 -0.46 -1.34
C PHE A 68 -4.39 -0.99 -0.01
N ILE A 69 -3.58 -2.03 -0.04
CA ILE A 69 -3.14 -2.70 1.19
C ILE A 69 -2.25 -1.78 2.05
N ALA A 70 -1.41 -0.94 1.41
CA ALA A 70 -0.59 0.04 2.12
C ALA A 70 -1.44 1.14 2.78
N PHE A 71 -2.54 1.56 2.14
CA PHE A 71 -3.48 2.51 2.74
C PHE A 71 -4.26 1.87 3.90
N GLN A 72 -4.76 0.65 3.75
CA GLN A 72 -5.40 -0.10 4.83
C GLN A 72 -4.47 -0.29 6.03
N ALA A 73 -3.18 -0.59 5.77
CA ALA A 73 -2.16 -0.69 6.80
C ALA A 73 -1.97 0.62 7.57
N ALA A 74 -1.78 1.74 6.86
CA ALA A 74 -1.64 3.05 7.49
C ALA A 74 -2.89 3.44 8.31
N VAL A 75 -4.10 3.23 7.77
CA VAL A 75 -5.35 3.48 8.50
C VAL A 75 -5.47 2.61 9.76
N SER A 76 -5.07 1.33 9.68
CA SER A 76 -5.05 0.44 10.84
C SER A 76 -4.07 0.92 11.91
N LEU A 77 -2.88 1.37 11.52
CA LEU A 77 -1.90 1.94 12.45
C LEU A 77 -2.41 3.26 13.08
N ILE A 78 -3.08 4.12 12.31
CA ILE A 78 -3.72 5.34 12.83
C ILE A 78 -4.69 5.01 13.97
N GLN A 79 -5.51 3.98 13.78
CA GLN A 79 -6.49 3.53 14.77
C GLN A 79 -5.82 2.95 16.01
N GLU A 80 -4.79 2.11 15.82
CA GLU A 80 -4.06 1.47 16.91
C GLU A 80 -3.27 2.46 17.78
N HIS A 81 -2.56 3.39 17.14
CA HIS A 81 -1.74 4.39 17.84
C HIS A 81 -2.55 5.58 18.38
N GLY A 82 -3.88 5.60 18.15
CA GLY A 82 -4.76 6.58 18.78
C GLY A 82 -4.72 7.98 18.17
N TYR A 83 -4.35 8.11 16.89
CA TYR A 83 -4.40 9.37 16.13
C TYR A 83 -5.85 9.79 15.78
N ARG A 84 -6.68 9.92 16.82
CA ARG A 84 -8.10 10.26 16.71
C ARG A 84 -8.26 11.61 16.01
N GLY A 85 -9.16 11.66 15.04
CA GLY A 85 -9.45 12.89 14.30
C GLY A 85 -8.56 13.13 13.07
N LEU A 86 -7.39 12.47 12.93
CA LEU A 86 -6.50 12.69 11.79
C LEU A 86 -7.20 12.47 10.44
N LEU A 87 -7.92 11.36 10.28
CA LEU A 87 -8.65 11.07 9.03
C LEU A 87 -9.75 12.11 8.75
N LYS A 88 -10.38 12.64 9.80
CA LYS A 88 -11.40 13.69 9.70
C LYS A 88 -10.78 15.01 9.23
N GLU A 89 -9.65 15.40 9.82
CA GLU A 89 -8.91 16.60 9.41
C GLU A 89 -8.46 16.51 7.95
N VAL A 90 -7.90 15.35 7.55
CA VAL A 90 -7.51 15.12 6.15
C VAL A 90 -8.72 15.23 5.22
N ALA A 91 -9.88 14.70 5.62
CA ALA A 91 -11.12 14.82 4.84
C ALA A 91 -11.57 16.28 4.72
N GLU A 92 -11.52 17.06 5.79
CA GLU A 92 -11.85 18.48 5.79
C GLU A 92 -10.91 19.28 4.87
N GLN A 93 -9.61 19.03 4.94
CA GLN A 93 -8.62 19.65 4.05
C GLN A 93 -8.83 19.27 2.59
N CYS A 94 -9.07 17.98 2.29
CA CYS A 94 -9.38 17.51 0.95
C CYS A 94 -10.65 18.19 0.39
N ARG A 95 -11.69 18.35 1.23
CA ARG A 95 -12.94 18.99 0.83
C ARG A 95 -12.75 20.47 0.50
N GLU A 96 -11.95 21.17 1.31
CA GLU A 96 -11.66 22.58 1.07
C GLU A 96 -10.80 22.78 -0.19
N ALA A 97 -9.79 21.95 -0.38
CA ALA A 97 -8.93 21.96 -1.56
C ALA A 97 -9.71 21.78 -2.87
N LEU A 98 -10.74 20.92 -2.87
CA LEU A 98 -11.58 20.66 -4.03
C LEU A 98 -12.53 21.81 -4.39
N LYS A 99 -12.88 22.68 -3.43
CA LYS A 99 -13.70 23.88 -3.67
C LYS A 99 -12.90 25.03 -4.27
N SER A 100 -11.63 25.15 -3.88
CA SER A 100 -10.78 26.21 -4.41
C SER A 100 -10.30 25.84 -5.82
N GLU A 101 -10.65 26.62 -6.83
CA GLU A 101 -10.10 26.47 -8.19
C GLU A 101 -8.70 27.08 -8.32
N THR A 102 -8.22 27.79 -7.27
CA THR A 102 -7.13 28.77 -7.39
C THR A 102 -6.11 28.66 -6.26
N SER A 103 -5.75 27.45 -5.82
CA SER A 103 -4.58 27.32 -4.93
C SER A 103 -3.30 27.45 -5.74
N SER A 104 -2.48 28.45 -5.44
CA SER A 104 -1.19 28.71 -6.09
C SER A 104 -0.14 27.63 -5.82
N LYS A 105 -0.40 26.74 -4.85
CA LYS A 105 0.38 25.53 -4.55
C LYS A 105 -0.56 24.37 -4.21
N PRO A 106 -0.87 23.46 -5.15
CA PRO A 106 -1.64 22.26 -4.82
C PRO A 106 -0.80 21.32 -3.94
N GLU A 107 -1.33 20.99 -2.75
CA GLU A 107 -0.72 20.05 -1.80
C GLU A 107 -1.55 18.76 -1.72
N ASN A 108 -0.88 17.62 -1.59
CA ASN A 108 -1.57 16.34 -1.38
C ASN A 108 -1.79 16.07 0.12
N PHE A 109 -2.92 16.52 0.67
CA PHE A 109 -3.30 16.27 2.07
C PHE A 109 -3.40 14.78 2.45
N VAL A 110 -3.56 13.87 1.48
CA VAL A 110 -3.60 12.41 1.74
C VAL A 110 -2.24 11.91 2.25
N LYS A 111 -1.14 12.61 1.99
CA LYS A 111 0.20 12.25 2.51
C LYS A 111 0.21 12.15 4.03
N ARG A 112 -0.58 12.97 4.72
CA ARG A 112 -0.74 12.97 6.19
C ARG A 112 -1.19 11.63 6.78
N VAL A 113 -1.82 10.76 5.97
CA VAL A 113 -2.20 9.40 6.40
C VAL A 113 -0.96 8.53 6.68
N TYR A 114 0.16 8.83 6.04
CA TYR A 114 1.38 8.03 6.11
C TYR A 114 2.49 8.67 6.96
N GLU A 115 2.45 9.99 7.18
CA GLU A 115 3.55 10.77 7.78
C GLU A 115 3.99 10.32 9.19
N ASN A 116 3.11 9.69 9.95
CA ASN A 116 3.42 9.22 11.30
C ASN A 116 4.11 7.84 11.34
N PHE A 117 4.33 7.20 10.18
CA PHE A 117 4.86 5.84 10.11
C PHE A 117 6.04 5.74 9.15
N THR A 118 7.02 4.92 9.51
CA THR A 118 8.11 4.54 8.62
C THR A 118 7.60 3.59 7.53
N VAL A 119 8.37 3.47 6.44
CA VAL A 119 8.11 2.48 5.38
C VAL A 119 8.06 1.07 5.96
N ASP A 120 8.93 0.76 6.92
CA ASP A 120 9.02 -0.56 7.56
C ASP A 120 7.78 -0.84 8.42
N GLN A 121 7.32 0.11 9.23
CA GLN A 121 6.10 -0.05 10.03
C GLN A 121 4.88 -0.36 9.15
N ILE A 122 4.73 0.34 8.02
CA ILE A 122 3.66 0.05 7.07
C ILE A 122 3.86 -1.33 6.45
N SER A 123 5.08 -1.72 6.10
CA SER A 123 5.38 -3.04 5.50
C SER A 123 5.08 -4.19 6.47
N GLU A 124 5.43 -4.03 7.74
CA GLU A 124 5.10 -4.97 8.81
C GLU A 124 3.59 -5.12 8.97
N ARG A 125 2.85 -4.00 9.04
CA ARG A 125 1.39 -4.04 9.10
C ARG A 125 0.77 -4.66 7.84
N VAL A 126 1.35 -4.42 6.65
CA VAL A 126 0.89 -5.11 5.43
C VAL A 126 1.09 -6.61 5.58
N ALA A 127 2.25 -7.08 6.06
CA ALA A 127 2.54 -8.50 6.26
C ALA A 127 1.49 -9.16 7.18
N GLU A 128 1.10 -8.49 8.26
CA GLU A 128 0.03 -8.94 9.18
C GLU A 128 -1.33 -9.04 8.49
N LEU A 129 -1.71 -8.04 7.67
CA LEU A 129 -3.00 -7.99 6.99
C LEU A 129 -3.14 -9.06 5.88
N VAL A 130 -2.03 -9.36 5.19
CA VAL A 130 -2.01 -10.35 4.10
C VAL A 130 -1.77 -11.77 4.60
N ALA A 131 -1.18 -11.95 5.79
CA ALA A 131 -0.95 -13.27 6.37
C ALA A 131 -2.29 -14.01 6.57
N PRO A 132 -2.46 -15.20 5.96
CA PRO A 132 -3.59 -16.07 6.26
C PRO A 132 -3.55 -16.52 7.73
N GLU A 133 -4.72 -16.64 8.36
CA GLU A 133 -4.84 -17.03 9.77
C GLU A 133 -4.10 -18.34 10.09
N ALA A 134 -4.16 -19.31 9.16
CA ALA A 134 -3.48 -20.59 9.28
C ALA A 134 -1.95 -20.51 9.33
N LEU A 135 -1.35 -19.38 8.96
CA LEU A 135 0.11 -19.18 8.97
C LEU A 135 0.62 -18.38 10.15
N LYS A 136 -0.22 -17.57 10.82
CA LYS A 136 0.24 -16.57 11.80
C LYS A 136 1.07 -17.17 12.94
N GLU A 137 0.72 -18.38 13.39
CA GLU A 137 1.40 -19.08 14.48
C GLU A 137 2.53 -20.01 14.01
N VAL A 138 2.65 -20.26 12.70
CA VAL A 138 3.48 -21.34 12.15
C VAL A 138 4.63 -20.82 11.29
N THR A 139 4.43 -19.69 10.61
CA THR A 139 5.39 -19.14 9.65
C THR A 139 5.40 -17.62 9.78
N LYS A 140 6.58 -17.04 10.05
CA LYS A 140 6.74 -15.58 10.02
C LYS A 140 6.60 -15.08 8.58
N VAL A 141 5.61 -14.24 8.33
CA VAL A 141 5.43 -13.55 7.04
C VAL A 141 6.10 -12.18 7.11
N GLU A 142 6.91 -11.85 6.12
CA GLU A 142 7.48 -10.52 5.93
C GLU A 142 7.20 -10.03 4.51
N VAL A 143 6.97 -8.74 4.37
CA VAL A 143 6.81 -8.07 3.07
C VAL A 143 7.87 -6.98 3.00
N ILE A 144 8.66 -7.00 1.93
CA ILE A 144 9.72 -6.03 1.65
C ILE A 144 9.35 -5.36 0.33
N TYR A 145 9.52 -4.04 0.28
CA TYR A 145 9.28 -3.24 -0.91
C TYR A 145 10.59 -2.65 -1.41
N GLN A 146 10.73 -2.51 -2.73
CA GLN A 146 11.76 -1.64 -3.30
C GLN A 146 11.55 -0.20 -2.82
N SER A 147 12.63 0.52 -2.51
CA SER A 147 12.52 1.93 -2.13
C SER A 147 12.26 2.82 -3.34
N VAL A 148 11.70 4.01 -3.12
CA VAL A 148 11.51 5.00 -4.19
C VAL A 148 12.87 5.49 -4.70
N GLU A 149 13.84 5.63 -3.81
CA GLU A 149 15.21 6.03 -4.12
C GLU A 149 15.86 5.02 -5.06
N ASN A 150 15.76 3.72 -4.76
CA ASN A 150 16.32 2.66 -5.62
C ASN A 150 15.57 2.56 -6.95
N LEU A 151 14.26 2.85 -6.97
CA LEU A 151 13.50 2.93 -8.22
C LEU A 151 14.06 4.03 -9.12
N HIS A 152 14.33 5.22 -8.58
CA HIS A 152 14.90 6.33 -9.34
C HIS A 152 16.35 6.06 -9.77
N GLU A 153 17.14 5.37 -8.96
CA GLU A 153 18.48 4.93 -9.35
C GLU A 153 18.44 3.92 -10.50
N ALA A 154 17.49 2.97 -10.47
CA ALA A 154 17.33 1.95 -11.50
C ALA A 154 16.73 2.50 -12.81
N LEU A 155 15.90 3.55 -12.73
CA LEU A 155 15.17 4.13 -13.86
C LEU A 155 15.36 5.66 -13.92
N PRO A 156 16.59 6.15 -14.18
CA PRO A 156 16.90 7.59 -14.10
C PRO A 156 16.13 8.46 -15.10
N ASP A 157 15.76 7.88 -16.25
CA ASP A 157 15.05 8.58 -17.34
C ASP A 157 13.52 8.46 -17.24
N HIS A 158 12.99 7.84 -16.19
CA HIS A 158 11.56 7.60 -16.00
C HIS A 158 11.06 8.15 -14.65
N PRO A 159 10.69 9.45 -14.58
CA PRO A 159 10.40 10.15 -13.32
C PRO A 159 9.01 9.86 -12.74
N GLY A 160 8.29 8.87 -13.26
CA GLY A 160 6.90 8.62 -12.87
C GLY A 160 6.79 7.87 -11.54
N ASP A 161 6.49 8.58 -10.46
CA ASP A 161 6.46 8.01 -9.10
C ASP A 161 5.20 8.37 -8.27
N TRP A 162 4.24 9.08 -8.86
CA TRP A 162 3.17 9.77 -8.13
C TRP A 162 2.27 8.84 -7.30
N TYR A 163 2.06 7.60 -7.73
CA TYR A 163 1.29 6.61 -6.97
C TYR A 163 2.07 5.99 -5.79
N PHE A 164 3.38 6.23 -5.70
CA PHE A 164 4.22 5.90 -4.54
C PHE A 164 4.42 7.11 -3.62
N THR A 165 4.70 8.28 -4.19
CA THR A 165 5.13 9.50 -3.45
C THR A 165 3.99 10.45 -3.12
N GLY A 166 2.92 10.40 -3.91
CA GLY A 166 1.80 11.33 -3.84
C GLY A 166 2.10 12.69 -4.48
N ASN A 167 3.24 12.81 -5.19
CA ASN A 167 3.66 14.02 -5.89
C ASN A 167 3.17 13.95 -7.33
N TYR A 168 1.94 14.42 -7.59
CA TYR A 168 1.37 14.37 -8.92
C TYR A 168 1.95 15.46 -9.84
N PRO A 169 2.21 15.15 -11.12
CA PRO A 169 2.74 16.14 -12.06
C PRO A 169 1.71 17.19 -12.47
N THR A 170 0.42 16.99 -12.19
CA THR A 170 -0.65 17.93 -12.54
C THR A 170 -1.59 18.23 -11.36
N PRO A 171 -2.20 19.44 -11.31
CA PRO A 171 -3.27 19.76 -10.36
C PRO A 171 -4.42 18.74 -10.37
N GLY A 172 -4.71 18.15 -11.53
CA GLY A 172 -5.72 17.11 -11.69
C GLY A 172 -5.44 15.86 -10.85
N GLY A 173 -4.18 15.46 -10.71
CA GLY A 173 -3.81 14.29 -9.91
C GLY A 173 -4.08 14.48 -8.41
N TYR A 174 -3.79 15.68 -7.88
CA TYR A 174 -4.16 16.03 -6.51
C TYR A 174 -5.67 15.95 -6.29
N ARG A 175 -6.47 16.44 -7.25
CA ARG A 175 -7.94 16.34 -7.19
C ARG A 175 -8.41 14.89 -7.15
N VAL A 176 -7.80 13.98 -7.91
CA VAL A 176 -8.12 12.55 -7.88
C VAL A 176 -7.79 11.93 -6.54
N ALA A 177 -6.61 12.22 -5.96
CA ALA A 177 -6.22 11.74 -4.64
C ALA A 177 -7.19 12.22 -3.54
N HIS A 178 -7.54 13.52 -3.54
CA HIS A 178 -8.49 14.09 -2.58
C HIS A 178 -9.89 13.48 -2.72
N LYS A 179 -10.39 13.33 -3.95
CA LYS A 179 -11.69 12.67 -4.20
C LYS A 179 -11.67 11.20 -3.75
N ALA A 180 -10.59 10.46 -4.02
CA ALA A 180 -10.46 9.07 -3.61
C ALA A 180 -10.45 8.91 -2.09
N PHE A 181 -9.76 9.80 -1.39
CA PHE A 181 -9.79 9.82 0.06
C PHE A 181 -11.18 10.16 0.61
N LEU A 182 -11.89 11.16 0.03
CA LEU A 182 -13.25 11.49 0.44
C LEU A 182 -14.25 10.36 0.19
N ASN A 183 -14.16 9.68 -0.96
CA ASN A 183 -15.00 8.52 -1.26
C ASN A 183 -14.81 7.42 -0.20
N PHE A 184 -13.55 7.12 0.15
CA PHE A 184 -13.23 6.21 1.25
C PHE A 184 -13.81 6.69 2.59
N TYR A 185 -13.56 7.95 2.97
CA TYR A 185 -13.95 8.50 4.27
C TYR A 185 -15.48 8.55 4.46
N GLU A 186 -16.22 8.85 3.40
CA GLU A 186 -17.68 8.97 3.41
C GLU A 186 -18.39 7.61 3.19
N ASN A 187 -17.65 6.50 3.11
CA ASN A 187 -18.14 5.16 2.74
C ASN A 187 -18.97 5.18 1.43
N LYS A 188 -18.58 6.03 0.47
CA LYS A 188 -19.19 6.05 -0.86
C LYS A 188 -18.47 5.03 -1.73
N ASP A 189 -19.13 3.92 -2.02
CA ASP A 189 -18.68 3.01 -3.08
C ASP A 189 -18.80 3.73 -4.43
N GLY A 190 -17.67 4.15 -5.02
CA GLY A 190 -17.66 4.87 -6.29
C GLY A 190 -16.28 5.37 -6.74
N ARG A 191 -16.06 5.40 -8.06
CA ARG A 191 -14.83 5.88 -8.72
C ARG A 191 -14.59 7.37 -8.45
N SER A 192 -13.32 7.78 -8.45
CA SER A 192 -12.88 9.13 -8.01
C SER A 192 -12.53 10.08 -9.15
N TYR A 193 -12.77 9.68 -10.39
CA TYR A 193 -12.58 10.49 -11.58
C TYR A 193 -13.93 10.78 -12.24
#